data_AF-A0A2A4N8M7-F1
#
_entry.id   AF-A0A2A4N8M7-F1
#
_cell.length_a   1.000
_cell.length_b   1.000
_cell.length_c   1.000
_cell.angle_alpha   90.00
_cell.angle_beta   90.00
_cell.angle_gamma   90.00
#
_symmetry.space_group_name_H-M   'P 1'
#
loop_
_entity.id
_entity.type
_entity.pdbx_description
1 polymer ?
#
loop_
_entity_poly.entity_id
_entity_poly.type
_entity_poly.pdbx_seq_one_letter_code
_entity_poly.pdbx_strand_id
1 'polypeptide(L)'
;MRLDRIGQLSEVMRALFAKEQREISAILERESDLRGKLVQLELQVSQNRDACLNNHQLHAVGAQLLWQGWTTRTHRQLNTELAQVMSEKLMAMGRVRLAFGRQQAVEMMQKAELKASRVRKSRKRDQTLVSP
;
A
#
# COMPACT_ATOMS: atom_id res chain seq x y z
N MET A 1 15.92 23.32 -23.54
CA MET A 1 15.59 21.99 -24.06
C MET A 1 15.87 20.84 -23.07
N ARG A 2 17.09 20.64 -22.56
CA ARG A 2 17.40 19.51 -21.64
C ARG A 2 16.63 19.55 -20.30
N LEU A 3 16.53 20.73 -19.68
CA LEU A 3 15.80 20.94 -18.42
C LEU A 3 14.30 20.64 -18.56
N ASP A 4 13.73 21.03 -19.70
CA ASP A 4 12.31 20.86 -20.03
C ASP A 4 11.94 19.37 -20.20
N ARG A 5 12.79 18.60 -20.92
CA ARG A 5 12.61 17.14 -21.06
C ARG A 5 12.71 16.40 -19.71
N ILE A 6 13.62 16.80 -18.82
CA ILE A 6 13.72 16.21 -17.47
C ILE A 6 12.49 16.58 -16.63
N GLY A 7 11.95 17.79 -16.79
CA GLY A 7 10.68 18.19 -16.17
C GLY A 7 9.52 17.31 -16.62
N GLN A 8 9.34 17.13 -17.92
CA GLN A 8 8.32 16.24 -18.49
C GLN A 8 8.46 14.80 -17.99
N LEU A 9 9.70 14.27 -17.94
CA LEU A 9 9.95 12.93 -17.40
C LEU A 9 9.58 12.83 -15.92
N SER A 10 9.83 13.88 -15.14
CA SER A 10 9.47 13.95 -13.71
C SER A 10 7.95 13.87 -13.50
N GLU A 11 7.18 14.58 -14.33
CA GLU A 11 5.71 14.53 -14.30
C GLU A 11 5.17 13.15 -14.66
N VAL A 12 5.71 12.52 -15.71
CA VAL A 12 5.33 11.15 -16.11
C VAL A 12 5.65 10.15 -14.99
N MET A 13 6.84 10.23 -14.39
CA MET A 13 7.20 9.33 -13.29
C MET A 13 6.33 9.52 -12.06
N ARG A 14 5.94 10.76 -11.75
CA ARG A 14 5.00 11.06 -10.66
C ARG A 14 3.62 10.48 -10.93
N ALA A 15 3.12 10.61 -12.15
CA ALA A 15 1.84 10.02 -12.55
C ALA A 15 1.87 8.47 -12.47
N LEU A 16 2.98 7.86 -12.89
CA LEU A 16 3.19 6.42 -12.79
C LEU A 16 3.23 5.96 -11.33
N PHE A 17 3.97 6.65 -10.46
CA PHE A 17 3.98 6.35 -9.03
C PHE A 17 2.60 6.49 -8.40
N ALA A 18 1.86 7.56 -8.70
CA ALA A 18 0.50 7.76 -8.21
C ALA A 18 -0.47 6.67 -8.69
N LYS A 19 -0.29 6.14 -9.91
CA LYS A 19 -1.04 4.98 -10.40
C LYS A 19 -0.75 3.74 -9.56
N GLU A 20 0.52 3.36 -9.40
CA GLU A 20 0.90 2.18 -8.60
C GLU A 20 0.44 2.32 -7.14
N GLN A 21 0.47 3.53 -6.58
CA GLN A 21 -0.01 3.80 -5.24
C GLN A 21 -1.52 3.59 -5.08
N ARG A 22 -2.32 3.98 -6.08
CA ARG A 22 -3.77 3.69 -6.09
C ARG A 22 -4.05 2.20 -6.19
N GLU A 23 -3.28 1.47 -7.00
CA GLU A 23 -3.43 0.02 -7.13
C GLU A 23 -3.16 -0.71 -5.79
N ILE A 24 -2.09 -0.34 -5.09
CA ILE A 24 -1.80 -0.96 -3.78
C ILE A 24 -2.80 -0.55 -2.69
N SER A 25 -3.35 0.67 -2.74
CA SER A 25 -4.37 1.10 -1.77
C SER A 25 -5.58 0.16 -1.75
N ALA A 26 -6.06 -0.28 -2.91
CA ALA A 26 -7.18 -1.22 -2.99
C ALA A 26 -6.84 -2.61 -2.40
N ILE A 27 -5.58 -3.03 -2.47
CA ILE A 27 -5.12 -4.28 -1.85
C ILE A 27 -5.06 -4.12 -0.32
N LEU A 28 -4.55 -2.99 0.15
CA LEU A 28 -4.46 -2.69 1.59
C LEU A 28 -5.84 -2.56 2.25
N GLU A 29 -6.82 -1.99 1.54
CA GLU A 29 -8.20 -1.90 2.00
C GLU A 29 -8.81 -3.31 2.16
N ARG A 30 -8.68 -4.17 1.15
CA ARG A 30 -9.11 -5.58 1.24
C ARG A 30 -8.42 -6.33 2.39
N GLU A 31 -7.13 -6.11 2.60
CA GLU A 31 -6.39 -6.70 3.73
C GLU A 31 -6.96 -6.24 5.07
N SER A 32 -7.23 -4.94 5.22
CA SER A 32 -7.82 -4.34 6.42
C SER A 32 -9.20 -4.93 6.70
N ASP A 33 -10.06 -5.05 5.67
CA ASP A 33 -11.40 -5.62 5.81
C ASP A 33 -11.36 -7.08 6.26
N LEU A 34 -10.47 -7.89 5.69
CA LEU A 34 -10.32 -9.30 6.06
C LEU A 34 -9.83 -9.46 7.50
N ARG A 35 -8.87 -8.64 7.91
CA ARG A 35 -8.41 -8.61 9.31
C ARG A 35 -9.53 -8.17 10.26
N GLY A 36 -10.32 -7.17 9.87
CA GLY A 36 -11.50 -6.75 10.62
C GLY A 36 -12.52 -7.86 10.80
N LYS A 37 -12.81 -8.62 9.74
CA LYS A 37 -13.71 -9.79 9.78
C LYS A 37 -13.19 -10.89 10.69
N LEU A 38 -11.87 -11.15 10.69
CA LEU A 38 -11.26 -12.12 11.60
C LEU A 38 -11.43 -11.71 13.07
N VAL A 39 -11.14 -10.44 13.40
CA VAL A 39 -11.33 -9.90 14.75
C VAL A 39 -12.81 -10.00 15.19
N GLN A 40 -13.75 -9.69 14.30
CA GLN A 40 -15.17 -9.85 14.58
C GLN A 40 -15.57 -11.30 14.82
N LEU A 41 -15.05 -12.23 14.02
CA LEU A 41 -15.30 -13.66 14.21
C LEU A 41 -14.77 -14.14 15.56
N GLU A 42 -13.55 -13.76 15.92
CA GLU A 42 -12.95 -14.10 17.22
C GLU A 42 -13.78 -13.57 18.40
N LEU A 43 -14.31 -12.35 18.28
CA LEU A 43 -15.21 -11.76 19.28
C LEU A 43 -16.53 -12.53 19.40
N GLN A 44 -17.12 -12.96 18.28
CA GLN A 44 -18.34 -13.77 18.31
C GLN A 44 -18.10 -15.14 18.96
N VAL A 45 -16.93 -15.74 18.71
CA VAL A 45 -16.54 -17.01 19.31
C VAL A 45 -16.34 -16.89 20.81
N SER A 46 -15.68 -15.82 21.28
CA SER A 46 -15.49 -15.60 22.73
C SER A 46 -16.82 -15.33 23.44
N GLN A 47 -17.66 -14.44 22.89
CA GLN A 47 -18.98 -14.14 23.44
C GLN A 47 -19.88 -15.37 23.53
N ASN A 48 -19.88 -16.21 22.49
CA ASN A 48 -20.66 -17.46 22.50
C ASN A 48 -20.16 -18.43 23.58
N ARG A 49 -18.83 -18.53 23.75
CA ARG A 49 -18.23 -19.37 24.80
C ARG A 49 -18.61 -18.88 26.21
N ASP A 50 -18.56 -17.58 26.45
CA ASP A 50 -18.92 -16.98 27.74
C ASP A 50 -20.42 -17.13 28.05
N ALA A 51 -21.28 -17.00 27.03
CA ALA A 51 -22.72 -17.22 27.17
C ALA A 51 -23.05 -18.68 27.55
N CYS A 52 -22.38 -19.65 26.92
CA CYS A 52 -22.54 -21.07 27.24
C CYS A 52 -22.07 -21.43 28.66
N LEU A 53 -21.03 -20.76 29.20
CA LEU A 53 -20.56 -20.98 30.57
C LEU A 53 -21.54 -20.50 31.64
N ASN A 54 -22.30 -19.44 31.35
CA ASN A 54 -23.21 -18.79 32.29
C ASN A 54 -24.63 -19.35 32.29
N ASN A 55 -25.02 -20.14 31.28
CA ASN A 55 -26.37 -20.67 31.15
C ASN A 55 -26.33 -22.19 30.93
N HIS A 56 -26.49 -22.96 32.02
CA HIS A 56 -26.42 -24.43 32.02
C HIS A 56 -27.62 -25.13 31.34
N GLN A 57 -28.45 -24.39 30.59
CA GLN A 57 -29.63 -24.93 29.95
C GLN A 57 -29.27 -25.53 28.59
N LEU A 58 -29.17 -26.87 28.57
CA LEU A 58 -29.57 -27.74 27.45
C LEU A 58 -29.35 -27.14 26.05
N HIS A 59 -28.09 -26.87 25.71
CA HIS A 59 -27.74 -26.64 24.32
C HIS A 59 -28.00 -27.94 23.56
N ALA A 60 -28.97 -27.90 22.64
CA ALA A 60 -29.17 -28.94 21.65
C ALA A 60 -27.81 -29.22 20.99
N VAL A 61 -27.21 -30.38 21.28
CA VAL A 61 -25.85 -30.76 20.87
C VAL A 61 -25.62 -30.54 19.36
N GLY A 62 -26.67 -30.66 18.55
CA GLY A 62 -26.65 -30.35 17.12
C GLY A 62 -26.37 -28.88 16.79
N ALA A 63 -26.93 -27.91 17.53
CA ALA A 63 -26.70 -26.49 17.29
C ALA A 63 -25.25 -26.08 17.59
N GLN A 64 -24.66 -26.63 18.66
CA GLN A 64 -23.27 -26.37 19.02
C GLN A 64 -22.30 -26.94 17.97
N LEU A 65 -22.56 -28.15 17.47
CA LEU A 65 -21.73 -28.78 16.44
C LEU A 65 -21.79 -28.00 15.12
N LEU A 66 -22.99 -27.53 14.72
CA LEU A 66 -23.16 -26.69 13.54
C LEU A 66 -22.42 -25.36 13.66
N TRP A 67 -22.51 -24.70 14.81
CA TRP A 67 -21.80 -23.45 15.09
C TRP A 67 -20.28 -23.61 15.06
N GLN A 68 -19.76 -24.67 15.67
CA GLN A 68 -18.32 -24.99 15.62
C GLN A 68 -17.86 -25.26 14.18
N GLY A 69 -18.60 -26.08 13.44
CA GLY A 69 -18.29 -26.37 12.03
C GLY A 69 -18.31 -25.13 11.15
N TRP A 70 -19.28 -24.23 11.36
CA TRP A 70 -19.34 -22.95 10.68
C TRP A 70 -18.12 -22.09 11.03
N THR A 71 -17.79 -21.94 12.32
CA THR A 71 -16.66 -21.13 12.79
C THR A 71 -15.35 -21.59 12.17
N THR A 72 -15.06 -22.90 12.20
CA THR A 72 -13.83 -23.47 11.62
C THR A 72 -13.77 -23.24 10.11
N ARG A 73 -14.89 -23.43 9.39
CA ARG A 73 -14.95 -23.19 7.95
C ARG A 73 -14.73 -21.72 7.61
N THR A 74 -15.44 -20.82 8.28
CA THR A 74 -15.34 -19.37 8.06
C THR A 74 -13.94 -18.86 8.38
N HIS A 75 -13.35 -19.28 9.50
CA HIS A 75 -11.97 -18.91 9.85
C HIS A 75 -10.96 -19.40 8.81
N ARG A 76 -11.10 -20.63 8.31
CA ARG A 76 -10.25 -21.16 7.25
C ARG A 76 -10.41 -20.38 5.94
N GLN A 77 -11.64 -20.04 5.59
CA GLN A 77 -11.92 -19.25 4.39
C GLN A 77 -11.28 -17.87 4.48
N LEU A 78 -11.53 -17.12 5.56
CA LEU A 78 -10.97 -15.79 5.77
C LEU A 78 -9.43 -15.78 5.77
N ASN A 79 -8.79 -16.78 6.37
CA ASN A 79 -7.33 -16.90 6.33
C ASN A 79 -6.78 -17.23 4.94
N THR A 80 -7.52 -18.02 4.16
CA THR A 80 -7.14 -18.32 2.77
C THR A 80 -7.23 -17.07 1.92
N GLU A 81 -8.32 -16.31 2.03
CA GLU A 81 -8.49 -15.02 1.36
C GLU A 81 -7.40 -14.02 1.79
N LEU A 82 -7.09 -13.95 3.09
CA LEU A 82 -6.03 -13.08 3.62
C LEU A 82 -4.66 -13.46 3.03
N ALA A 83 -4.34 -14.75 2.97
CA ALA A 83 -3.09 -15.22 2.37
C ALA A 83 -2.97 -14.84 0.88
N GLN A 84 -4.08 -14.93 0.12
CA GLN A 84 -4.12 -14.50 -1.27
C GLN A 84 -3.86 -13.00 -1.41
N VAL A 85 -4.56 -12.18 -0.62
CA VAL A 85 -4.37 -10.71 -0.62
C VAL A 85 -2.95 -10.33 -0.19
N MET A 86 -2.37 -11.02 0.79
CA MET A 86 -0.98 -10.80 1.19
C MET A 86 0.00 -11.15 0.06
N SER A 87 -0.26 -12.21 -0.71
CA SER A 87 0.54 -12.55 -1.89
C SER A 87 0.45 -11.46 -2.97
N GLU A 88 -0.76 -10.99 -3.28
CA GLU A 88 -0.99 -9.88 -4.20
C GLU A 88 -0.26 -8.60 -3.75
N LYS A 89 -0.32 -8.30 -2.45
CA LYS A 89 0.37 -7.16 -1.85
C LYS A 89 1.87 -7.23 -2.06
N LEU A 90 2.49 -8.39 -1.79
CA LEU A 90 3.94 -8.56 -1.99
C LEU A 90 4.35 -8.28 -3.44
N MET A 91 3.56 -8.77 -4.40
CA MET A 91 3.82 -8.53 -5.82
C MET A 91 3.63 -7.06 -6.21
N ALA A 92 2.60 -6.40 -5.70
CA ALA A 92 2.34 -4.98 -5.95
C ALA A 92 3.39 -4.05 -5.30
N MET A 93 3.84 -4.37 -4.09
CA MET A 93 4.86 -3.59 -3.38
C MET A 93 6.18 -3.48 -4.16
N GLY A 94 6.56 -4.51 -4.92
CA GLY A 94 7.73 -4.46 -5.80
C GLY A 94 7.62 -3.35 -6.85
N ARG A 95 6.45 -3.22 -7.49
CA ARG A 95 6.21 -2.19 -8.51
C ARG A 95 6.18 -0.78 -7.93
N VAL A 96 5.50 -0.61 -6.79
CA VAL A 96 5.45 0.67 -6.06
C VAL A 96 6.87 1.12 -5.68
N ARG A 97 7.70 0.22 -5.15
CA ARG A 97 9.09 0.53 -4.77
C ARG A 97 9.92 0.95 -5.97
N LEU A 98 9.78 0.26 -7.11
CA LEU A 98 10.49 0.61 -8.33
C LEU A 98 10.03 1.96 -8.90
N ALA A 99 8.72 2.20 -8.95
CA ALA A 99 8.14 3.48 -9.41
C ALA A 99 8.61 4.65 -8.55
N PHE A 100 8.58 4.48 -7.22
CA PHE A 100 9.09 5.46 -6.27
C PHE A 100 10.58 5.76 -6.47
N GLY A 101 11.41 4.72 -6.59
CA GLY A 101 12.85 4.90 -6.82
C GLY A 101 13.14 5.64 -8.12
N ARG A 102 12.40 5.35 -9.20
CA ARG A 102 12.51 6.06 -10.48
C ARG A 102 12.08 7.51 -10.37
N GLN A 103 10.95 7.80 -9.71
CA GLN A 103 10.50 9.17 -9.45
C GLN A 103 11.58 9.94 -8.68
N GLN A 104 12.10 9.37 -7.60
CA GLN A 104 13.12 10.01 -6.77
C GLN A 104 14.40 10.30 -7.56
N ALA A 105 14.86 9.35 -8.38
CA ALA A 105 16.03 9.53 -9.24
C ALA A 105 15.85 10.69 -10.23
N VAL A 106 14.70 10.77 -10.90
CA VAL A 106 14.40 11.85 -11.85
C VAL A 106 14.28 13.20 -11.15
N GLU A 107 13.67 13.27 -9.97
CA GLU A 107 13.61 14.49 -9.17
C GLU A 107 15.01 14.96 -8.74
N MET A 108 15.90 14.04 -8.39
CA MET A 108 17.30 14.35 -8.08
C MET A 108 18.04 14.89 -9.31
N MET A 109 17.87 14.28 -10.47
CA MET A 109 18.45 14.76 -11.74
C MET A 109 17.93 16.16 -12.10
N GLN A 110 16.63 16.41 -11.90
CA GLN A 110 16.02 17.72 -12.15
C GLN A 110 16.64 18.80 -11.25
N LYS A 111 16.77 18.52 -9.94
CA LYS A 111 17.40 19.42 -8.97
C LYS A 111 18.86 19.71 -9.34
N ALA A 112 19.61 18.69 -9.74
CA ALA A 112 21.01 18.82 -10.16
C ALA A 112 21.14 19.70 -11.41
N GLU A 113 20.31 19.48 -12.44
CA GLU A 113 20.35 20.27 -13.67
C GLU A 113 19.93 21.73 -13.44
N LEU A 114 18.94 21.97 -12.57
CA LEU A 114 18.55 23.31 -12.13
C LEU A 114 19.73 24.05 -11.49
N LYS A 115 20.44 23.39 -10.57
CA LYS A 115 21.63 23.95 -9.92
C LYS A 115 22.73 24.24 -10.94
N ALA A 116 23.03 23.29 -11.82
CA ALA A 116 24.05 23.46 -12.86
C ALA A 116 23.71 24.57 -13.87
N SER A 117 22.43 24.74 -14.21
CA SER A 117 21.96 25.83 -15.07
C SER A 117 22.14 27.20 -14.41
N ARG A 118 21.81 27.32 -13.11
CA ARG A 118 22.01 28.56 -12.33
C ARG A 118 23.48 28.97 -12.28
N VAL A 119 24.38 28.02 -12.00
CA VAL A 119 25.84 28.27 -11.98
C VAL A 119 26.37 28.68 -13.35
N ARG A 120 25.89 28.04 -14.43
CA ARG A 120 26.25 28.44 -15.80
C ARG A 120 25.78 29.86 -16.14
N LYS A 121 24.58 30.25 -15.69
CA LYS A 121 24.05 31.61 -15.88
C LYS A 121 24.82 32.65 -15.06
N SER A 122 25.22 32.35 -13.83
CA SER A 122 26.02 33.29 -13.02
C SER A 122 27.40 33.51 -13.65
N ARG A 123 28.13 32.45 -14.00
CA ARG A 123 29.44 32.56 -14.68
C ARG A 123 29.39 33.38 -15.97
N LYS A 124 28.35 33.20 -16.78
CA LYS A 124 28.18 34.00 -18.02
C LYS A 124 28.01 35.49 -17.69
N ARG A 125 27.19 35.84 -16.70
CA ARG A 125 27.01 37.24 -16.28
C ARG A 125 28.32 37.86 -15.80
N ASP A 126 29.07 37.14 -14.97
CA ASP A 126 30.35 37.62 -14.45
C ASP A 126 31.38 37.84 -15.57
N GLN A 127 31.42 36.96 -16.59
CA GLN A 127 32.27 37.15 -17.77
C GLN A 127 31.86 38.33 -18.65
N THR A 128 30.56 38.63 -18.73
CA THR A 128 30.05 39.77 -19.53
C THR A 128 30.33 41.11 -18.84
N LEU A 129 30.50 41.13 -17.51
CA LEU A 129 30.82 42.33 -16.73
C LEU A 129 32.33 42.64 -16.69
N VAL A 130 33.19 41.69 -17.09
CA VAL A 130 34.66 41.80 -17.05
C VAL A 130 35.26 42.14 -18.44
N SER A 131 34.46 42.18 -19.50
CA SER A 131 34.90 42.68 -20.82
C SER A 131 34.31 44.08 -21.09
N PRO A 132 35.14 45.13 -21.21
CA PRO A 132 34.72 46.47 -21.63
C PRO A 132 34.39 46.53 -23.14
#